data_AF-A0A9Q3HA32-F1
#
_entry.id   AF-A0A9Q3HA32-F1
#
_cell.length_a   1.000
_cell.length_b   1.000
_cell.length_c   1.000
_cell.angle_alpha   90.00
_cell.angle_beta   90.00
_cell.angle_gamma   90.00
#
_symmetry.space_group_name_H-M   'P 1'
#
loop_
_entity.id
_entity.type
_entity.pdbx_description
1 polymer ?
#
loop_
_entity_poly.entity_id
_entity_poly.type
_entity_poly.pdbx_seq_one_letter_code
_entity_poly.pdbx_strand_id
1 'polypeptide(L)'
;MYPLGILDTNLVFPHPAGSLGMKTEIVVMSNCTSQHIILGNDSLNFYGIDINNHKDRYFKIGENKRQKFAFSNMPKQIFVISSVKDTHKEEFVAYQIVEEKINPSLSLKMRHDLIDVLYIYKNAFASDNEPLGAIKGHKADITLNIGRTSPPVLRGPAYLASPRAREALKNISKS
;
A
#
# COMPACT_ATOMS: atom_id res chain seq x y z
N MET A 1 11.52 -11.74 9.56
CA MET A 1 10.11 -12.04 9.19
C MET A 1 9.27 -11.70 10.39
N TYR A 2 8.36 -10.73 10.27
CA TYR A 2 7.51 -10.30 11.38
C TYR A 2 6.10 -10.87 11.20
N PRO A 3 5.67 -11.82 12.06
CA PRO A 3 4.34 -12.39 11.97
C PRO A 3 3.30 -11.34 12.39
N LEU A 4 2.25 -11.18 11.59
CA LEU A 4 1.11 -10.30 11.88
C LEU A 4 -0.03 -11.08 12.57
N GLY A 5 -0.17 -12.36 12.25
CA GLY A 5 -1.22 -13.20 12.80
C GLY A 5 -1.39 -14.50 12.02
N ILE A 6 -2.46 -15.23 12.36
CA ILE A 6 -2.84 -16.50 11.74
C ILE A 6 -4.19 -16.30 11.05
N LEU A 7 -4.31 -16.83 9.84
CA LEU A 7 -5.54 -16.82 9.05
C LEU A 7 -6.00 -18.25 8.82
N ASP A 8 -7.14 -18.61 9.40
CA ASP A 8 -7.78 -19.91 9.16
C ASP A 8 -8.55 -19.85 7.85
N THR A 9 -8.16 -20.67 6.88
CA THR A 9 -8.81 -20.68 5.56
C THR A 9 -8.90 -22.07 4.95
N ASN A 10 -9.92 -22.26 4.14
CA ASN A 10 -10.13 -23.49 3.39
C ASN A 10 -9.63 -23.29 1.95
N LEU A 11 -8.50 -23.88 1.62
CA LEU A 11 -7.97 -23.90 0.26
C LEU A 11 -8.68 -24.97 -0.56
N VAL A 12 -9.33 -24.58 -1.65
CA VAL A 12 -10.02 -25.51 -2.56
C VAL A 12 -9.24 -25.64 -3.86
N PHE A 13 -8.84 -26.86 -4.19
CA PHE A 13 -8.21 -27.21 -5.45
C PHE A 13 -9.27 -27.79 -6.40
N PRO A 14 -9.73 -27.01 -7.39
CA PRO A 14 -10.74 -27.49 -8.34
C PRO A 14 -10.13 -28.54 -9.27
N HIS A 15 -10.82 -29.66 -9.44
CA HIS A 15 -10.47 -30.69 -10.43
C HIS A 15 -11.74 -31.26 -11.07
N PRO A 16 -11.74 -31.58 -12.38
CA PRO A 16 -12.93 -32.10 -13.08
C PRO A 16 -13.48 -33.41 -12.48
N ALA A 17 -12.63 -34.21 -11.84
CA ALA A 17 -12.99 -35.47 -11.18
C ALA A 17 -13.35 -35.31 -9.68
N GLY A 18 -13.53 -34.09 -9.21
CA GLY A 18 -13.89 -33.76 -7.82
C GLY A 18 -12.95 -32.70 -7.23
N SER A 19 -13.52 -31.66 -6.61
CA SER A 19 -12.75 -30.62 -5.93
C SER A 19 -12.25 -31.11 -4.57
N LEU A 20 -11.01 -30.78 -4.24
CA LEU A 20 -10.44 -31.08 -2.93
C LEU A 20 -10.39 -29.82 -2.07
N GLY A 21 -10.93 -29.89 -0.85
CA GLY A 21 -10.81 -28.84 0.17
C GLY A 21 -9.76 -29.21 1.22
N MET A 22 -8.90 -28.25 1.53
CA MET A 22 -7.83 -28.35 2.53
C MET A 22 -8.05 -27.27 3.59
N LYS A 23 -8.21 -27.65 4.87
CA LYS A 23 -8.34 -26.68 5.96
C LYS A 23 -6.95 -26.37 6.51
N THR A 24 -6.47 -25.14 6.36
CA THR A 24 -5.11 -24.79 6.80
C THR A 24 -5.08 -23.43 7.47
N GLU A 25 -4.16 -23.30 8.42
CA GLU A 25 -3.86 -22.07 9.12
C GLU A 25 -2.66 -21.43 8.44
N ILE A 26 -2.84 -20.22 7.89
CA ILE A 26 -1.79 -19.51 7.17
C ILE A 26 -1.24 -18.40 8.05
N VAL A 27 0.06 -18.42 8.29
CA VAL A 27 0.75 -17.32 9.00
C VAL A 27 0.92 -16.14 8.05
N VAL A 28 0.32 -15.00 8.39
CA VAL A 28 0.46 -13.75 7.64
C VAL A 28 1.68 -13.00 8.13
N MET A 29 2.55 -12.55 7.21
CA MET A 29 3.79 -11.86 7.54
C MET A 29 3.82 -10.47 6.89
N SER A 30 4.24 -9.44 7.64
CA SER A 30 4.25 -8.04 7.15
C SER A 30 5.33 -7.75 6.10
N ASN A 31 6.37 -8.57 6.07
CA ASN A 31 7.58 -8.34 5.28
C ASN A 31 7.85 -9.48 4.29
N CYS A 32 6.82 -10.21 3.85
CA CYS A 32 6.94 -11.24 2.83
C CYS A 32 6.66 -10.65 1.44
N THR A 33 7.61 -10.77 0.51
CA THR A 33 7.46 -10.28 -0.87
C THR A 33 6.89 -11.35 -1.82
N SER A 34 6.58 -12.55 -1.32
CA SER A 34 6.06 -13.65 -2.14
C SER A 34 4.59 -13.43 -2.49
N GLN A 35 4.27 -13.54 -3.77
CA GLN A 35 2.88 -13.61 -4.27
C GLN A 35 2.27 -15.01 -4.19
N HIS A 36 3.02 -15.99 -3.66
CA HIS A 36 2.62 -17.40 -3.59
C HIS A 36 2.44 -17.82 -2.13
N ILE A 37 1.45 -18.67 -1.90
CA ILE A 37 1.29 -19.37 -0.63
C ILE A 37 2.37 -20.44 -0.54
N ILE A 38 3.06 -20.48 0.60
CA ILE A 38 4.06 -21.50 0.90
C ILE A 38 3.37 -22.52 1.81
N LEU A 39 3.31 -23.77 1.34
CA LEU A 39 2.83 -24.88 2.14
C LEU A 39 4.01 -25.58 2.78
N GLY A 40 3.94 -25.77 4.10
CA GLY A 40 4.94 -26.51 4.86
C GLY A 40 4.87 -28.02 4.61
N ASN A 41 5.95 -28.72 4.94
CA ASN A 41 6.05 -30.17 4.78
C ASN A 41 5.06 -30.95 5.66
N ASP A 42 4.72 -30.38 6.81
CA ASP A 42 3.66 -30.85 7.70
C ASP A 42 2.31 -30.93 6.99
N SER A 43 1.92 -29.86 6.30
CA SER A 43 0.68 -29.79 5.52
C SER A 43 0.72 -30.72 4.32
N LEU A 44 1.87 -30.83 3.65
CA LEU A 44 2.05 -31.77 2.54
C LEU A 44 1.83 -33.22 3.00
N ASN A 45 2.44 -33.62 4.12
CA ASN A 45 2.27 -34.98 4.65
C ASN A 45 0.86 -35.24 5.17
N PHE A 46 0.24 -34.29 5.87
CA PHE A 46 -1.11 -34.44 6.42
C PHE A 46 -2.15 -34.66 5.33
N TYR A 47 -2.03 -33.96 4.20
CA TYR A 47 -2.95 -34.07 3.06
C TYR A 47 -2.49 -35.08 1.99
N GLY A 48 -1.38 -35.79 2.21
CA GLY A 48 -0.82 -36.76 1.26
C GLY A 48 -0.49 -36.13 -0.10
N ILE A 49 0.13 -34.95 -0.09
CA ILE A 49 0.53 -34.23 -1.29
C ILE A 49 1.88 -34.74 -1.77
N ASP A 50 1.86 -35.52 -2.85
CA ASP A 50 3.07 -36.06 -3.48
C ASP A 50 3.47 -35.21 -4.69
N ILE A 51 4.67 -34.61 -4.63
CA ILE A 51 5.25 -33.85 -5.74
C ILE A 51 6.13 -34.77 -6.57
N ASN A 52 5.78 -34.95 -7.84
CA ASN A 52 6.55 -35.75 -8.79
C ASN A 52 7.22 -34.85 -9.83
N ASN A 53 8.55 -34.96 -9.91
CA ASN A 53 9.38 -34.19 -10.84
C ASN A 53 9.95 -35.02 -12.00
N HIS A 54 9.54 -36.28 -12.16
CA HIS A 54 10.01 -37.14 -13.24
C HIS A 54 9.18 -36.97 -14.52
N LYS A 55 9.86 -36.63 -15.62
CA LYS A 55 9.35 -36.35 -16.98
C LYS A 55 8.45 -35.12 -17.07
N ASP A 56 7.29 -35.16 -16.43
CA ASP A 56 6.35 -34.04 -16.32
C ASP A 56 6.21 -33.63 -14.85
N ARG A 57 6.27 -32.32 -14.57
CA ARG A 57 6.06 -31.84 -13.21
C ARG A 57 4.56 -31.88 -12.90
N TYR A 58 4.18 -32.67 -11.89
CA TYR A 58 2.82 -32.69 -11.38
C TYR A 58 2.82 -33.01 -9.88
N PHE A 59 1.75 -32.65 -9.20
CA PHE A 59 1.50 -33.09 -7.84
C PHE A 59 0.21 -33.91 -7.78
N LYS A 60 0.15 -34.81 -6.79
CA LYS A 60 -1.06 -35.56 -6.45
C LYS A 60 -1.47 -35.15 -5.05
N ILE A 61 -2.74 -35.29 -4.73
CA ILE A 61 -3.23 -35.01 -3.39
C ILE A 61 -4.11 -36.17 -2.92
N GLY A 62 -3.83 -36.70 -1.73
CA GLY A 62 -4.55 -37.80 -1.12
C GLY A 62 -4.29 -39.18 -1.76
N GLU A 63 -5.06 -40.19 -1.34
CA GLU A 63 -4.88 -41.59 -1.76
C GLU A 63 -5.26 -41.85 -3.22
N ASN A 64 -5.98 -40.93 -3.87
CA ASN A 64 -6.45 -41.06 -5.24
C ASN A 64 -5.32 -40.84 -6.25
N LYS A 65 -4.50 -41.88 -6.47
CA LYS A 65 -3.36 -41.90 -7.42
C LYS A 65 -3.67 -41.47 -8.85
N ARG A 66 -4.96 -41.39 -9.21
CA ARG A 66 -5.50 -41.00 -10.53
C ARG A 66 -5.64 -39.49 -10.73
N GLN A 67 -5.82 -38.71 -9.68
CA GLN A 67 -5.91 -37.25 -9.79
C GLN A 67 -4.51 -36.65 -9.81
N LYS A 68 -4.11 -36.14 -10.98
CA LYS A 68 -2.81 -35.51 -11.20
C LYS A 68 -3.04 -34.04 -11.53
N PHE A 69 -2.44 -33.17 -10.74
CA PHE A 69 -2.45 -31.74 -10.96
C PHE A 69 -1.15 -31.36 -11.66
N ALA A 70 -1.21 -31.09 -12.96
CA ALA A 70 -0.05 -30.63 -13.70
C ALA A 70 0.33 -29.21 -13.25
N PHE A 71 1.62 -28.95 -13.10
CA PHE A 71 2.08 -27.57 -12.97
C PHE A 71 1.94 -26.90 -14.33
N SER A 72 0.90 -26.11 -14.47
CA SER A 72 0.61 -25.39 -15.70
C SER A 72 1.68 -24.31 -15.95
N ASN A 73 2.33 -24.35 -17.11
CA ASN A 73 3.17 -23.25 -17.60
C ASN A 73 2.34 -22.06 -18.15
N MET A 74 1.04 -22.03 -17.89
CA MET A 74 0.17 -20.96 -18.37
C MET A 74 0.65 -19.61 -17.82
N PRO A 75 0.65 -18.55 -18.64
CA PRO A 75 0.89 -17.20 -18.15
C PRO A 75 -0.09 -16.96 -17.00
N LYS A 76 0.45 -16.50 -15.87
CA LYS A 76 -0.23 -16.24 -14.60
C LYS A 76 -1.60 -15.57 -14.81
N GLN A 77 -2.65 -16.35 -15.06
CA GLN A 77 -4.00 -15.91 -14.76
C GLN A 77 -4.15 -16.14 -13.26
N ILE A 78 -3.59 -15.19 -12.51
CA ILE A 78 -4.04 -14.92 -11.17
C ILE A 78 -5.53 -14.62 -11.39
N PHE A 79 -6.41 -15.54 -10.97
CA PHE A 79 -7.76 -15.14 -10.62
C PHE A 79 -7.57 -14.20 -9.43
N VAL A 80 -7.30 -12.94 -9.74
CA VAL A 80 -7.32 -11.86 -8.76
C VAL A 80 -8.76 -11.87 -8.31
N ILE A 81 -9.02 -12.45 -7.13
CA ILE A 81 -10.21 -12.11 -6.38
C ILE A 81 -10.09 -10.60 -6.22
N SER A 82 -10.86 -9.88 -7.02
CA SER A 82 -10.80 -8.44 -7.28
C SER A 82 -11.26 -7.61 -6.08
N SER A 83 -10.95 -8.05 -4.88
CA SER A 83 -11.37 -7.45 -3.62
C SER A 83 -10.25 -7.40 -2.59
N VAL A 84 -8.99 -7.25 -3.01
CA VAL A 84 -8.04 -6.56 -2.12
C VAL A 84 -8.47 -5.10 -2.14
N LYS A 85 -9.50 -4.79 -1.36
CA LYS A 85 -9.87 -3.43 -1.03
C LYS A 85 -8.65 -2.85 -0.33
N ASP A 86 -8.01 -1.90 -1.00
CA ASP A 86 -6.88 -1.19 -0.44
C ASP A 86 -7.43 -0.37 0.75
N THR A 87 -7.31 -0.89 1.97
CA THR A 87 -7.92 -0.32 3.19
C THR A 87 -7.54 1.14 3.34
N HIS A 88 -6.30 1.49 3.00
CA HIS A 88 -5.77 2.84 2.99
C HIS A 88 -6.46 3.77 1.97
N LYS A 89 -6.95 3.23 0.85
CA LYS A 89 -7.72 3.99 -0.15
C LYS A 89 -9.14 4.24 0.34
N GLU A 90 -9.76 3.26 1.00
CA GLU A 90 -11.08 3.44 1.62
C GLU A 90 -11.02 4.49 2.75
N GLU A 91 -9.99 4.45 3.59
CA GLU A 91 -9.73 5.48 4.61
C GLU A 91 -9.50 6.87 3.99
N PHE A 92 -8.67 6.97 2.95
CA PHE A 92 -8.44 8.22 2.23
C PHE A 92 -9.73 8.82 1.68
N VAL A 93 -10.59 7.97 1.08
CA VAL A 93 -11.89 8.41 0.57
C VAL A 93 -12.80 8.87 1.71
N ALA A 94 -12.84 8.13 2.83
CA ALA A 94 -13.73 8.42 3.96
C ALA A 94 -13.35 9.70 4.71
N TYR A 95 -12.05 9.99 4.86
CA TYR A 95 -11.57 11.12 5.66
C TYR A 95 -11.27 12.37 4.83
N GLN A 96 -10.67 12.23 3.64
CA GLN A 96 -10.23 13.39 2.86
C GLN A 96 -11.23 13.74 1.75
N ILE A 97 -11.74 12.75 1.03
CA ILE A 97 -12.62 12.99 -0.14
C ILE A 97 -14.07 13.30 0.26
N VAL A 98 -14.54 12.87 1.43
CA VAL A 98 -15.91 13.16 1.91
C VAL A 98 -16.14 14.66 2.09
N GLU A 99 -15.11 15.39 2.53
CA GLU A 99 -15.20 16.85 2.72
C GLU A 99 -15.00 17.64 1.41
N GLU A 100 -14.47 17.00 0.36
CA GLU A 100 -14.17 17.64 -0.90
C GLU A 100 -15.38 17.83 -1.81
N LYS A 101 -15.49 19.02 -2.40
CA LYS A 101 -16.54 19.35 -3.37
C LYS A 101 -16.15 18.87 -4.78
N ILE A 102 -16.28 17.57 -5.01
CA ILE A 102 -16.17 16.99 -6.37
C ILE A 102 -17.42 17.36 -7.18
N ASN A 103 -17.23 17.75 -8.44
CA ASN A 103 -18.33 18.12 -9.34
C ASN A 103 -19.37 16.97 -9.45
N PRO A 104 -20.66 17.21 -9.13
CA PRO A 104 -21.69 16.18 -9.16
C PRO A 104 -22.02 15.67 -10.57
N SER A 105 -21.64 16.40 -11.62
CA SER A 105 -21.89 16.02 -13.02
C SER A 105 -20.90 14.98 -13.57
N LEU A 106 -19.93 14.53 -12.76
CA LEU A 106 -18.96 13.50 -13.16
C LEU A 106 -19.62 12.11 -13.22
N SER A 107 -19.32 11.36 -14.27
CA SER A 107 -19.73 9.96 -14.35
C SER A 107 -19.04 9.13 -13.27
N LEU A 108 -19.66 8.02 -12.85
CA LEU A 108 -19.11 7.13 -11.82
C LEU A 108 -17.70 6.63 -12.16
N LYS A 109 -17.45 6.34 -13.44
CA LYS A 109 -16.14 5.91 -13.92
C LYS A 109 -15.10 7.02 -13.80
N MET A 110 -15.42 8.22 -14.27
CA MET A 110 -14.52 9.38 -14.16
C MET A 110 -14.22 9.75 -12.72
N ARG A 111 -15.21 9.61 -11.82
CA ARG A 111 -15.02 9.82 -10.39
C ARG A 111 -14.07 8.80 -9.79
N HIS A 112 -14.17 7.54 -10.19
CA HIS A 112 -13.23 6.50 -9.74
C HIS A 112 -11.81 6.79 -10.23
N ASP A 113 -11.65 7.07 -11.53
CA ASP A 113 -10.37 7.39 -12.13
C ASP A 113 -9.72 8.64 -11.46
N LEU A 114 -10.52 9.64 -11.09
CA LEU A 114 -10.06 10.81 -10.36
C LEU A 114 -9.54 10.45 -8.96
N ILE A 115 -10.31 9.67 -8.19
CA ILE A 115 -9.93 9.22 -6.85
C ILE A 115 -8.62 8.42 -6.90
N ASP A 116 -8.44 7.60 -7.94
CA ASP A 116 -7.21 6.83 -8.14
C ASP A 116 -6.00 7.73 -8.30
N VAL A 117 -6.11 8.77 -9.13
CA VAL A 117 -5.03 9.75 -9.35
C VAL A 117 -4.75 10.51 -8.06
N LEU A 118 -5.77 10.97 -7.34
CA LEU A 118 -5.61 11.69 -6.07
C LEU A 118 -4.91 10.83 -5.03
N TYR A 119 -5.28 9.56 -4.92
CA TYR A 119 -4.65 8.62 -3.99
C TYR A 119 -3.19 8.35 -4.32
N ILE A 120 -2.84 8.20 -5.61
CA ILE A 120 -1.45 8.01 -6.07
C ILE A 120 -0.58 9.21 -5.67
N TYR A 121 -1.12 10.42 -5.77
CA TYR A 121 -0.39 11.67 -5.51
C TYR A 121 -0.74 12.33 -4.17
N LYS A 122 -1.32 11.60 -3.22
CA LYS A 122 -1.81 12.17 -1.94
C LYS A 122 -0.78 12.99 -1.16
N ASN A 123 0.51 12.62 -1.24
CA ASN A 123 1.59 13.32 -0.55
C ASN A 123 2.06 14.60 -1.28
N ALA A 124 1.61 14.83 -2.51
CA ALA A 124 1.93 16.05 -3.26
C ALA A 124 1.06 17.24 -2.81
N PHE A 125 -0.06 16.96 -2.14
CA PHE A 125 -0.98 17.99 -1.65
C PHE A 125 -0.57 18.45 -0.25
N ALA A 126 -0.95 19.70 0.06
CA ALA A 126 -0.78 20.25 1.38
C ALA A 126 -1.68 19.52 2.39
N SER A 127 -1.15 19.26 3.58
CA SER A 127 -1.91 18.76 4.73
C SER A 127 -1.67 19.65 5.94
N ASP A 128 -2.45 19.46 7.00
CA ASP A 128 -2.28 20.20 8.27
C ASP A 128 -0.86 20.04 8.84
N ASN A 129 -0.23 18.89 8.61
CA ASN A 129 1.13 18.61 9.07
C ASN A 129 2.20 19.06 8.07
N GLU A 130 1.87 19.10 6.77
CA GLU A 130 2.79 19.45 5.69
C GLU A 130 2.13 20.49 4.76
N PRO A 131 2.19 21.79 5.09
CA PRO A 131 1.45 22.84 4.37
C PRO A 131 1.94 23.07 2.93
N LEU A 132 3.12 22.58 2.58
CA LEU A 132 3.68 22.66 1.23
C LEU A 132 3.57 21.34 0.45
N GLY A 133 3.21 20.23 1.11
CA GLY A 133 3.30 18.89 0.56
C GLY A 133 4.75 18.46 0.23
N ALA A 134 4.94 17.20 -0.14
CA ALA A 134 6.24 16.63 -0.49
C ALA A 134 6.70 17.02 -1.92
N ILE A 135 6.72 18.31 -2.25
CA ILE A 135 7.15 18.82 -3.55
C ILE A 135 8.66 18.60 -3.68
N LYS A 136 9.15 17.93 -4.73
CA LYS A 136 10.61 17.83 -4.95
C LYS A 136 11.14 19.15 -5.53
N GLY A 137 12.23 19.67 -4.98
CA GLY A 137 12.94 20.84 -5.55
C GLY A 137 12.54 22.22 -5.01
N HIS A 138 11.66 22.31 -4.01
CA HIS A 138 11.33 23.58 -3.35
C HIS A 138 12.43 24.10 -2.38
N LYS A 139 13.54 23.35 -2.23
CA LYS A 139 14.64 23.77 -1.37
C LYS A 139 15.35 24.96 -2.00
N ALA A 140 15.19 26.13 -1.41
CA ALA A 140 15.98 27.30 -1.76
C ALA A 140 17.39 27.13 -1.19
N ASP A 141 18.38 26.91 -2.05
CA ASP A 141 19.79 26.93 -1.67
C ASP A 141 20.29 28.38 -1.75
N ILE A 142 20.31 29.05 -0.61
CA ILE A 142 20.77 30.44 -0.51
C ILE A 142 22.27 30.40 -0.27
N THR A 143 23.04 30.44 -1.35
CA THR A 143 24.49 30.59 -1.28
C THR A 143 24.85 32.06 -1.10
N LEU A 144 25.61 32.35 -0.04
CA LEU A 144 26.09 33.70 0.23
C LEU A 144 27.30 33.99 -0.65
N ASN A 145 27.20 34.97 -1.55
CA ASN A 145 28.30 35.42 -2.43
C ASN A 145 29.42 36.19 -1.69
N ILE A 146 29.44 36.17 -0.36
CA ILE A 146 30.48 36.79 0.44
C ILE A 146 31.59 35.77 0.73
N GLY A 147 32.81 36.11 0.32
CA GLY A 147 34.02 35.45 0.85
C GLY A 147 34.08 35.60 2.37
N ARG A 148 34.93 34.79 3.03
CA ARG A 148 35.09 34.66 4.50
C ARG A 148 35.54 35.94 5.24
N THR A 149 35.03 37.13 4.92
CA THR A 149 35.57 38.38 5.45
C THR A 149 34.68 39.10 6.44
N SER A 150 33.46 38.64 6.76
CA SER A 150 32.74 39.11 7.96
C SER A 150 31.63 38.14 8.39
N PRO A 151 31.39 37.97 9.70
CA PRO A 151 30.18 37.29 10.18
C PRO A 151 28.93 38.03 9.69
N PRO A 152 27.80 37.32 9.48
CA PRO A 152 26.56 37.94 9.06
C PRO A 152 26.16 39.07 10.01
N VAL A 153 25.85 40.23 9.45
CA VAL A 153 25.48 41.42 10.22
C VAL A 153 24.16 41.17 10.92
N LEU A 154 24.21 41.02 12.24
CA LEU A 154 23.01 41.01 13.08
C LEU A 154 22.42 42.42 13.06
N ARG A 155 21.23 42.58 12.48
CA ARG A 155 20.48 43.83 12.66
C ARG A 155 20.18 44.01 14.14
N GLY A 156 20.14 45.26 14.60
CA GLY A 156 19.62 45.60 15.93
C GLY A 156 18.21 45.05 16.15
N PRO A 157 17.70 45.08 17.39
CA PRO A 157 16.37 44.56 17.69
C PRO A 157 15.34 45.19 16.74
N ALA A 158 14.46 44.35 16.19
CA ALA A 158 13.39 44.82 15.33
C ALA A 158 12.62 45.93 16.05
N TYR A 159 12.29 47.01 15.32
CA TYR A 159 11.47 48.08 15.87
C TYR A 159 10.18 47.49 16.46
N LEU A 160 9.74 48.05 17.59
CA LEU A 160 8.52 47.63 18.25
C LEU A 160 7.36 47.76 17.26
N ALA A 161 6.78 46.62 16.88
CA ALA A 161 5.59 46.60 16.04
C ALA A 161 4.46 47.36 16.76
N SER A 162 3.67 48.12 15.99
CA SER A 162 2.50 48.83 16.53
C SER A 162 1.53 47.85 17.20
N PRO A 163 0.68 48.29 18.15
CA PRO A 163 -0.27 47.40 18.82
C PRO A 163 -1.11 46.56 17.84
N ARG A 164 -1.59 47.21 16.77
CA ARG A 164 -2.34 46.57 15.69
C ARG A 164 -1.51 45.55 14.90
N ALA A 165 -0.25 45.86 14.60
CA ALA A 165 0.65 44.94 13.92
C ALA A 165 1.02 43.73 14.80
N ARG A 166 1.15 43.93 16.12
CA ARG A 166 1.41 42.85 17.09
C ARG A 166 0.25 41.86 17.19
N GLU A 167 -0.98 42.35 17.16
CA GLU A 167 -2.17 41.48 17.16
C GLU A 167 -2.26 40.66 15.87
N ALA A 168 -2.06 41.31 14.72
CA ALA A 168 -2.04 40.62 13.42
C ALA A 168 -0.94 39.55 13.35
N LEU A 169 0.27 39.87 13.81
CA LEU A 169 1.39 38.91 13.86
C LEU A 169 1.13 37.75 14.84
N LYS A 170 0.49 38.01 15.98
CA LYS A 170 0.11 36.95 16.93
C LYS A 170 -0.87 35.96 16.30
N ASN A 171 -1.83 36.44 15.52
CA ASN A 171 -2.80 35.58 14.85
C ASN A 171 -2.15 34.73 13.76
N ILE A 172 -1.18 35.27 13.04
CA ILE A 172 -0.43 34.56 11.99
C ILE A 172 0.56 33.55 12.60
N SER A 173 1.17 33.85 13.75
CA SER A 173 2.15 32.92 14.38
C SER A 173 1.50 31.73 15.10
N LYS A 174 0.18 31.77 15.30
CA LYS A 174 -0.58 30.74 16.04
C LYS A 174 -1.37 29.79 15.14
N SER A 175 -1.47 30.09 13.83
CA SER A 175 -1.96 29.17 12.80
C SER A 175 -0.80 28.35 12.25
#